data_AF-A0A254QBM4-F1
#
_entry.id   AF-A0A254QBM4-F1
#
_cell.length_a   1.000
_cell.length_b   1.000
_cell.length_c   1.000
_cell.angle_alpha   90.00
_cell.angle_beta   90.00
_cell.angle_gamma   90.00
#
_symmetry.space_group_name_H-M   'P 1'
#
loop_
_entity.id
_entity.type
_entity.pdbx_description
1 polymer ?
#
loop_
_entity_poly.entity_id
_entity_poly.type
_entity_poly.pdbx_seq_one_letter_code
_entity_poly.pdbx_strand_id
1 'polypeptide(L)'
;MKKLTKLAVIAAFVTPAFAQANSEAELTVSMVDSIVYAKADAPDSCKQVNLTDAQQVSLRDAFFDFNSAKKPLKRDVKSSLRNMKRVFSSSTSTREDAVASQTDVGAKMTALGKLMGDFQLKVFFDILTPEQRDPAMRCLEDLK
;
A
#
# COMPACT_ATOMS: atom_id res chain seq x y z
N MET A 1 11.90 12.21 -36.46
CA MET A 1 11.96 11.55 -35.14
C MET A 1 10.76 11.99 -34.29
N LYS A 2 9.64 11.26 -34.31
CA LYS A 2 8.45 11.54 -33.48
C LYS A 2 7.72 10.22 -33.15
N LYS A 3 8.28 9.40 -32.24
CA LYS A 3 7.64 8.15 -31.79
C LYS A 3 7.78 7.85 -30.28
N LEU A 4 8.28 8.79 -29.47
CA LEU A 4 8.50 8.55 -28.03
C LEU A 4 7.38 9.10 -27.12
N THR A 5 6.42 9.86 -27.64
CA THR A 5 5.41 10.55 -26.80
C THR A 5 4.16 9.73 -26.47
N LYS A 6 3.94 8.54 -27.06
CA LYS A 6 2.69 7.77 -26.83
C LYS A 6 2.78 6.74 -25.68
N LEU A 7 3.98 6.35 -25.23
CA LEU A 7 4.16 5.42 -24.10
C LEU A 7 4.04 6.11 -22.73
N ALA A 8 4.17 7.43 -22.67
CA ALA A 8 4.05 8.20 -21.42
C ALA A 8 2.59 8.36 -20.94
N VAL A 9 1.60 8.14 -21.81
CA VAL A 9 0.19 8.46 -21.50
C VAL A 9 -0.50 7.34 -20.72
N ILE A 10 -0.08 6.08 -20.90
CA ILE A 10 -0.71 4.92 -20.23
C ILE A 10 -0.30 4.85 -18.75
N ALA A 11 0.89 5.35 -18.40
CA ALA A 11 1.37 5.42 -17.02
C ALA A 11 0.75 6.55 -16.19
N ALA A 12 -0.02 7.47 -16.79
CA ALA A 12 -0.46 8.71 -16.13
C ALA A 12 -1.85 8.62 -15.47
N PHE A 13 -2.68 7.62 -15.81
CA PHE A 13 -4.10 7.61 -15.39
C PHE A 13 -4.44 6.69 -14.20
N VAL A 14 -3.50 5.87 -13.73
CA VAL A 14 -3.73 4.93 -12.60
C VAL A 14 -2.76 5.18 -11.43
N THR A 15 -1.83 6.13 -11.59
CA THR A 15 -0.65 6.29 -10.74
C THR A 15 -0.80 7.15 -9.50
N PRO A 16 -1.51 8.31 -9.47
CA PRO A 16 -1.43 9.18 -8.31
C PRO A 16 -2.16 8.61 -7.08
N ALA A 17 -3.39 8.11 -7.25
CA ALA A 17 -4.19 7.57 -6.14
C ALA A 17 -3.60 6.28 -5.56
N PHE A 18 -3.08 5.39 -6.41
CA PHE A 18 -2.41 4.17 -5.95
C PHE A 18 -1.05 4.48 -5.29
N ALA A 19 -0.26 5.41 -5.84
CA ALA A 19 1.01 5.80 -5.24
C ALA A 19 0.81 6.45 -3.87
N GLN A 20 -0.21 7.30 -3.71
CA GLN A 20 -0.53 7.93 -2.44
C GLN A 20 -1.05 6.92 -1.41
N ALA A 21 -2.01 6.05 -1.77
CA ALA A 21 -2.51 5.01 -0.86
C ALA A 21 -1.42 4.00 -0.46
N ASN A 22 -0.50 3.67 -1.39
CA ASN A 22 0.63 2.79 -1.09
C ASN A 22 1.66 3.46 -0.16
N SER A 23 1.89 4.76 -0.31
CA SER A 23 2.76 5.53 0.60
C SER A 23 2.17 5.60 2.01
N GLU A 24 0.90 5.97 2.14
CA GLU A 24 0.25 6.13 3.45
C GLU A 24 0.11 4.81 4.21
N ALA A 25 -0.14 3.70 3.52
CA ALA A 25 -0.18 2.40 4.18
C ALA A 25 1.22 1.89 4.56
N GLU A 26 2.27 2.22 3.79
CA GLU A 26 3.65 1.91 4.20
C GLU A 26 4.09 2.76 5.41
N LEU A 27 3.65 4.00 5.49
CA LEU A 27 3.79 4.82 6.70
C LEU A 27 3.03 4.22 7.89
N THR A 28 1.83 3.69 7.67
CA THR A 28 1.04 3.03 8.73
C THR A 28 1.72 1.75 9.23
N VAL A 29 2.37 1.00 8.34
CA VAL A 29 3.22 -0.14 8.71
C VAL A 29 4.40 0.31 9.57
N SER A 30 5.11 1.37 9.16
CA SER A 30 6.24 1.96 9.92
C SER A 30 5.82 2.47 11.29
N MET A 31 4.64 3.08 11.37
CA MET A 31 4.04 3.55 12.61
C MET A 31 3.73 2.40 13.56
N VAL A 32 3.07 1.34 13.08
CA VAL A 32 2.79 0.15 13.90
C VAL A 32 4.10 -0.49 14.38
N ASP A 33 5.11 -0.57 13.52
CA ASP A 33 6.43 -1.08 13.89
C ASP A 33 7.08 -0.24 15.01
N SER A 34 7.02 1.09 14.87
CA SER A 34 7.56 2.05 15.83
C SER A 34 6.84 2.01 17.19
N ILE A 35 5.51 1.90 17.19
CA ILE A 35 4.70 1.92 18.42
C ILE A 35 4.77 0.57 19.15
N VAL A 36 4.86 -0.54 18.41
CA VAL A 36 4.73 -1.89 18.97
C VAL A 36 6.08 -2.57 19.22
N TYR A 37 7.06 -2.39 18.34
CA TYR A 37 8.34 -3.13 18.39
C TYR A 37 9.54 -2.22 18.70
N ALA A 38 9.57 -0.98 18.20
CA ALA A 38 10.71 -0.06 18.34
C ALA A 38 10.44 1.15 19.27
N LYS A 39 9.60 0.98 20.30
CA LYS A 39 9.09 2.08 21.15
C LYS A 39 10.18 2.95 21.79
N ALA A 40 11.36 2.41 22.06
CA ALA A 40 12.48 3.17 22.65
C ALA A 40 13.10 4.16 21.64
N ASP A 41 13.21 3.75 20.37
CA ASP A 41 13.85 4.51 19.29
C ASP A 41 12.84 5.31 18.45
N ALA A 42 11.55 5.16 18.74
CA ALA A 42 10.47 5.85 18.04
C ALA A 42 10.45 7.37 18.34
N PRO A 43 9.95 8.20 17.39
CA PRO A 43 9.62 9.60 17.66
C PRO A 43 8.74 9.77 18.90
N ASP A 44 8.85 10.91 19.58
CA ASP A 44 8.09 11.15 20.81
C ASP A 44 6.57 11.19 20.57
N SER A 45 6.14 11.61 19.37
CA SER A 45 4.74 11.53 18.93
C SER A 45 4.22 10.08 18.91
N CYS A 46 5.05 9.12 18.51
CA CYS A 46 4.71 7.69 18.52
C CYS A 46 4.61 7.13 19.95
N LYS A 47 5.44 7.63 20.88
CA LYS A 47 5.39 7.23 22.29
C LYS A 47 4.13 7.71 23.01
N GLN A 48 3.52 8.79 22.52
CA GLN A 48 2.26 9.33 23.05
C GLN A 48 1.04 8.46 22.72
N VAL A 49 1.15 7.51 21.80
CA VAL A 49 0.10 6.52 21.53
C VAL A 49 0.10 5.48 22.65
N ASN A 50 -0.63 5.76 23.72
CA ASN A 50 -0.75 4.87 24.87
C ASN A 50 -1.70 3.71 24.58
N LEU A 51 -1.14 2.60 24.11
CA LEU A 51 -1.88 1.36 23.83
C LEU A 51 -2.05 0.49 25.09
N THR A 52 -3.24 -0.08 25.25
CA THR A 52 -3.47 -1.22 26.16
C THR A 52 -2.81 -2.50 25.64
N ASP A 53 -2.57 -3.48 26.51
CA ASP A 53 -2.00 -4.77 26.10
C ASP A 53 -2.84 -5.48 25.02
N ALA A 54 -4.17 -5.39 25.13
CA ALA A 54 -5.09 -5.94 24.13
C ALA A 54 -4.92 -5.24 22.77
N GLN A 55 -4.77 -3.91 22.75
CA GLN A 55 -4.54 -3.16 21.51
C GLN A 55 -3.17 -3.48 20.90
N GLN A 56 -2.13 -3.67 21.72
CA GLN A 56 -0.82 -4.09 21.22
C GLN A 56 -0.89 -5.46 20.54
N VAL A 57 -1.60 -6.44 21.13
CA VAL A 57 -1.84 -7.74 20.50
C VAL A 57 -2.59 -7.56 19.18
N SER A 58 -3.70 -6.83 19.19
CA SER A 58 -4.49 -6.59 17.97
C SER A 58 -3.70 -5.91 16.84
N LEU A 59 -2.80 -4.97 17.17
CA LEU A 59 -1.92 -4.33 16.19
C LEU A 59 -0.89 -5.30 15.63
N ARG A 60 -0.28 -6.15 16.48
CA ARG A 60 0.64 -7.20 16.01
C ARG A 60 -0.07 -8.14 15.04
N ASP A 61 -1.24 -8.64 15.42
CA ASP A 61 -2.00 -9.58 14.60
C ASP A 61 -2.41 -8.93 13.27
N ALA A 62 -2.94 -7.71 13.31
CA ALA A 62 -3.28 -6.95 12.10
C ALA A 62 -2.07 -6.75 11.18
N PHE A 63 -0.88 -6.46 11.75
CA PHE A 63 0.35 -6.29 11.00
C PHE A 63 0.82 -7.61 10.36
N PHE A 64 0.76 -8.72 11.09
CA PHE A 64 1.12 -10.04 10.55
C PHE A 64 0.17 -10.49 9.44
N ASP A 65 -1.13 -10.32 9.63
CA ASP A 65 -2.16 -10.62 8.62
C ASP A 65 -1.93 -9.79 7.36
N PHE A 66 -1.73 -8.48 7.53
CA PHE A 66 -1.47 -7.56 6.43
C PHE A 66 -0.23 -7.97 5.64
N ASN A 67 0.90 -8.23 6.32
CA ASN A 67 2.14 -8.61 5.64
C ASN A 67 2.01 -9.96 4.91
N SER A 68 1.28 -10.91 5.51
CA SER A 68 0.99 -12.21 4.92
C SER A 68 0.16 -12.08 3.63
N ALA A 69 -0.85 -11.19 3.63
CA ALA A 69 -1.68 -10.91 2.46
C ALA A 69 -1.00 -10.00 1.41
N LYS A 70 -0.12 -9.09 1.82
CA LYS A 70 0.56 -8.12 0.95
C LYS A 70 1.53 -8.80 -0.01
N LYS A 71 2.27 -9.80 0.47
CA LYS A 71 3.30 -10.50 -0.30
C LYS A 71 2.76 -11.17 -1.59
N PRO A 72 1.69 -11.99 -1.57
CA PRO A 72 1.13 -12.56 -2.79
C PRO A 72 0.59 -11.48 -3.74
N LEU A 73 -0.08 -10.43 -3.25
CA LEU A 73 -0.57 -9.34 -4.10
C LEU A 73 0.55 -8.57 -4.79
N LYS A 74 1.65 -8.25 -4.09
CA LYS A 74 2.84 -7.62 -4.71
C LYS A 74 3.44 -8.50 -5.81
N ARG A 75 3.49 -9.82 -5.59
CA ARG A 75 3.94 -10.78 -6.62
C ARG A 75 3.00 -10.77 -7.82
N ASP A 76 1.70 -10.77 -7.60
CA ASP A 76 0.70 -10.83 -8.67
C ASP A 76 0.73 -9.55 -9.53
N VAL A 77 0.83 -8.36 -8.91
CA VAL A 77 1.05 -7.08 -9.63
C VAL A 77 2.31 -7.15 -10.49
N LYS A 78 3.44 -7.64 -9.94
CA LYS A 78 4.69 -7.78 -10.69
C LYS A 78 4.57 -8.75 -11.86
N SER A 79 3.81 -9.84 -11.68
CA SER A 79 3.53 -10.82 -12.74
C SER A 79 2.69 -10.19 -13.85
N SER A 80 1.61 -9.51 -13.52
CA SER A 80 0.74 -8.81 -14.47
C SER A 80 1.48 -7.71 -15.24
N LEU A 81 2.34 -6.94 -14.58
CA LEU A 81 3.19 -5.92 -15.24
C LEU A 81 4.18 -6.56 -16.23
N ARG A 82 4.78 -7.70 -15.88
CA ARG A 82 5.65 -8.45 -16.81
C ARG A 82 4.86 -8.97 -18.00
N ASN A 83 3.64 -9.47 -17.77
CA ASN A 83 2.77 -9.92 -18.84
C ASN A 83 2.37 -8.77 -19.79
N MET A 84 1.97 -7.63 -19.23
CA MET A 84 1.66 -6.43 -20.02
C MET A 84 2.88 -5.99 -20.84
N LYS A 85 4.09 -5.95 -20.26
CA LYS A 85 5.32 -5.63 -21.00
C LYS A 85 5.55 -6.62 -22.16
N ARG A 86 5.35 -7.91 -21.91
CA ARG A 86 5.47 -8.97 -22.93
C ARG A 86 4.50 -8.74 -24.09
N VAL A 87 3.22 -8.50 -23.78
CA VAL A 87 2.16 -8.21 -24.77
C VAL A 87 2.54 -6.99 -25.61
N PHE A 88 3.00 -5.91 -24.99
CA PHE A 88 3.38 -4.67 -25.70
C PHE A 88 4.63 -4.83 -26.58
N SER A 89 5.52 -5.77 -26.24
CA SER A 89 6.72 -6.07 -27.03
C SER A 89 6.52 -7.15 -28.10
N SER A 90 5.37 -7.82 -28.11
CA SER A 90 5.09 -8.92 -29.03
C SER A 90 4.72 -8.39 -30.42
N SER A 91 5.29 -8.98 -31.47
CA SER A 91 4.93 -8.67 -32.86
C SER A 91 3.57 -9.24 -33.27
N THR A 92 3.01 -10.15 -32.49
CA THR A 92 1.74 -10.85 -32.78
C THR A 92 0.59 -10.43 -31.87
N SER A 93 0.85 -9.62 -30.84
CA SER A 93 -0.20 -9.16 -29.94
C SER A 93 -1.06 -8.07 -30.56
N THR A 94 -2.34 -8.13 -30.25
CA THR A 94 -3.37 -7.21 -30.72
C THR A 94 -3.56 -6.03 -29.76
N ARG A 95 -4.35 -5.04 -30.17
CA ARG A 95 -4.77 -3.95 -29.28
C ARG A 95 -5.64 -4.50 -28.15
N GLU A 96 -6.47 -5.48 -28.44
CA GLU A 96 -7.36 -6.15 -27.50
C GLU A 96 -6.55 -6.87 -26.41
N ASP A 97 -5.46 -7.55 -26.78
CA ASP A 97 -4.53 -8.16 -25.82
C ASP A 97 -3.89 -7.10 -24.91
N ALA A 98 -3.47 -5.97 -25.49
CA ALA A 98 -2.88 -4.86 -24.74
C ALA A 98 -3.88 -4.29 -23.71
N VAL A 99 -5.13 -4.07 -24.11
CA VAL A 99 -6.21 -3.60 -23.23
C VAL A 99 -6.47 -4.61 -22.11
N ALA A 100 -6.61 -5.90 -22.44
CA ALA A 100 -6.83 -6.94 -21.44
C ALA A 100 -5.69 -7.02 -20.41
N SER A 101 -4.44 -6.92 -20.87
CA SER A 101 -3.27 -6.93 -19.98
C SER A 101 -3.18 -5.67 -19.09
N GLN A 102 -3.63 -4.51 -19.60
CA GLN A 102 -3.74 -3.29 -18.80
C GLN A 102 -4.84 -3.39 -17.74
N THR A 103 -6.00 -3.95 -18.09
CA THR A 103 -7.11 -4.20 -17.16
C THR A 103 -6.70 -5.15 -16.04
N ASP A 104 -5.95 -6.21 -16.34
CA ASP A 104 -5.42 -7.13 -15.33
C ASP A 104 -4.47 -6.43 -14.36
N VAL A 105 -3.51 -5.63 -14.85
CA VAL A 105 -2.64 -4.81 -13.99
C VAL A 105 -3.47 -3.89 -13.09
N GLY A 106 -4.47 -3.20 -13.66
CA GLY A 106 -5.36 -2.33 -12.91
C GLY A 106 -6.07 -3.09 -11.78
N ALA A 107 -6.66 -4.24 -12.07
CA ALA A 107 -7.34 -5.07 -11.08
C ALA A 107 -6.40 -5.52 -9.95
N LYS A 108 -5.16 -5.96 -10.26
CA LYS A 108 -4.18 -6.35 -9.24
C LYS A 108 -3.72 -5.16 -8.38
N MET A 109 -3.53 -4.00 -8.99
CA MET A 109 -3.20 -2.78 -8.26
C MET A 109 -4.36 -2.35 -7.35
N THR A 110 -5.61 -2.38 -7.83
CA THR A 110 -6.78 -2.09 -7.00
C THR A 110 -6.88 -3.05 -5.81
N ALA A 111 -6.64 -4.35 -6.01
CA ALA A 111 -6.64 -5.32 -4.91
C ALA A 111 -5.57 -5.02 -3.86
N LEU A 112 -4.35 -4.66 -4.28
CA LEU A 112 -3.28 -4.26 -3.36
C LEU A 112 -3.62 -2.95 -2.63
N GLY A 113 -4.15 -1.95 -3.33
CA GLY A 113 -4.60 -0.70 -2.73
C GLY A 113 -5.74 -0.89 -1.73
N LYS A 114 -6.68 -1.80 -2.02
CA LYS A 114 -7.75 -2.16 -1.08
C LYS A 114 -7.19 -2.76 0.21
N LEU A 115 -6.27 -3.74 0.11
CA LEU A 115 -5.64 -4.33 1.29
C LEU A 115 -4.94 -3.27 2.17
N MET A 116 -4.32 -2.29 1.51
CA MET A 116 -3.64 -1.18 2.17
C MET A 116 -4.60 -0.24 2.90
N GLY A 117 -5.70 0.15 2.25
CA GLY A 117 -6.76 0.93 2.90
C GLY A 117 -7.45 0.16 4.03
N ASP A 118 -7.75 -1.12 3.83
CA ASP A 118 -8.35 -1.98 4.86
C ASP A 118 -7.46 -2.07 6.11
N PHE A 119 -6.13 -2.16 5.93
CA PHE A 119 -5.19 -2.17 7.05
C PHE A 119 -5.19 -0.85 7.82
N GLN A 120 -5.20 0.29 7.12
CA GLN A 120 -5.30 1.60 7.76
C GLN A 120 -6.60 1.75 8.54
N LEU A 121 -7.74 1.37 7.94
CA LEU A 121 -9.03 1.41 8.63
C LEU A 121 -9.03 0.53 9.87
N LYS A 122 -8.48 -0.68 9.78
CA LYS A 122 -8.36 -1.59 10.93
C LYS A 122 -7.54 -0.97 12.06
N VAL A 123 -6.41 -0.34 11.75
CA VAL A 123 -5.58 0.34 12.77
C VAL A 123 -6.36 1.51 13.39
N PHE A 124 -6.80 2.47 12.58
CA PHE A 124 -7.34 3.73 13.09
C PHE A 124 -8.76 3.62 13.66
N PHE A 125 -9.60 2.76 13.11
CA PHE A 125 -11.02 2.72 13.46
C PHE A 125 -11.41 1.48 14.28
N ASP A 126 -10.75 0.34 14.09
CA ASP A 126 -11.11 -0.88 14.83
C ASP A 126 -10.24 -1.09 16.08
N ILE A 127 -8.99 -0.65 16.06
CA ILE A 127 -8.04 -0.90 17.16
C ILE A 127 -7.82 0.34 18.03
N LEU A 128 -7.55 1.50 17.43
CA LEU A 128 -7.32 2.74 18.17
C LEU A 128 -8.63 3.38 18.64
N THR A 129 -8.63 3.90 19.87
CA THR A 129 -9.72 4.77 20.35
C THR A 129 -9.65 6.14 19.67
N PRO A 130 -10.76 6.91 19.63
CA PRO A 130 -10.76 8.24 19.04
C PRO A 130 -9.65 9.16 19.55
N GLU A 131 -9.34 9.10 20.85
CA GLU A 131 -8.33 9.93 21.52
C GLU A 131 -6.89 9.54 21.12
N GLN A 132 -6.68 8.30 20.68
CA GLN A 132 -5.37 7.79 20.25
C GLN A 132 -5.08 8.08 18.77
N ARG A 133 -6.09 8.46 17.96
CA ARG A 133 -5.93 8.70 16.52
C ARG A 133 -5.09 9.92 16.22
N ASP A 134 -5.32 11.03 16.93
CA ASP A 134 -4.59 12.28 16.72
C ASP A 134 -3.08 12.13 16.98
N PRO A 135 -2.64 11.54 18.12
CA PRO A 135 -1.24 11.21 18.35
C PRO A 135 -0.66 10.24 17.32
N ALA A 136 -1.45 9.25 16.88
CA ALA A 136 -1.01 8.30 15.84
C ALA A 136 -0.82 8.99 14.47
N MET A 137 -1.66 9.95 14.10
CA MET A 137 -1.48 10.74 12.89
C MET A 137 -0.22 11.61 12.95
N ARG A 138 0.09 12.21 14.10
CA ARG A 138 1.34 12.97 14.30
C ARG A 138 2.57 12.05 14.19
N CYS A 139 2.48 10.84 14.75
CA CYS A 139 3.52 9.83 14.56
C CYS A 139 3.74 9.49 13.08
N LEU A 140 2.67 9.39 12.26
CA LEU A 140 2.82 9.20 10.82
C LEU A 140 3.54 10.37 10.14
N GLU A 141 3.29 11.60 10.58
CA GLU A 141 3.94 12.79 10.01
C GLU A 141 5.43 12.85 10.35
N ASP A 142 5.81 12.51 11.57
CA ASP A 142 7.22 12.48 12.00
C ASP A 142 8.02 11.33 11.36
N LEU A 143 7.34 10.30 10.85
CA LEU A 143 7.95 9.17 10.13
C LEU A 143 8.09 9.40 8.62
N LYS A 144 7.56 10.50 8.06
CA LYS A 144 7.68 10.85 6.63
C LYS A 144 9.04 11.46 6.30
#